data_AF-A0A821PG72-F1
#
_entry.id   AF-A0A821PG72-F1
#
_cell.length_a   1.000
_cell.length_b   1.000
_cell.length_c   1.000
_cell.angle_alpha   90.00
_cell.angle_beta   90.00
_cell.angle_gamma   90.00
#
_symmetry.space_group_name_H-M   'P 1'
#
loop_
_entity.id
_entity.type
_entity.pdbx_description
1 polymer ?
#
loop_
_entity_poly.entity_id
_entity_poly.type
_entity_poly.pdbx_seq_one_letter_code
_entity_poly.pdbx_strand_id
1 'polypeptide(L)'
;MRRMATTMYSMTQSQPKPEGDISSVFASLSGVDAGKPLEPRFSQLKAQIIRGHEQQVKDSWYRLLDALKHENDTIRFSDKSIIPEVEFNSIKNLSADLVNEIRNRGTMIVRGVLPENEALKLKLDA
;
A
#
# COMPACT_ATOMS: atom_id res chain seq x y z
N MET A 1 63.66 -2.86 -16.80
CA MET A 1 62.58 -3.86 -16.92
C MET A 1 61.89 -4.03 -15.58
N ARG A 2 60.71 -3.43 -15.39
CA ARG A 2 59.86 -3.60 -14.20
C ARG A 2 58.55 -4.26 -14.64
N ARG A 3 58.23 -5.42 -14.08
CA ARG A 3 56.98 -6.15 -14.33
C ARG A 3 55.83 -5.44 -13.61
N MET A 4 54.80 -5.04 -14.35
CA MET A 4 53.55 -4.54 -13.77
C MET A 4 52.61 -5.73 -13.56
N ALA A 5 52.14 -5.91 -12.34
CA ALA A 5 51.18 -6.94 -11.96
C ALA A 5 49.76 -6.46 -12.32
N THR A 6 49.07 -7.20 -13.17
CA THR A 6 47.65 -6.98 -13.47
C THR A 6 46.83 -7.44 -12.27
N THR A 7 46.22 -6.49 -11.56
CA THR A 7 45.24 -6.78 -10.51
C THR A 7 43.93 -7.20 -11.18
N MET A 8 43.49 -8.43 -10.92
CA MET A 8 42.18 -8.91 -11.35
C MET A 8 41.11 -8.25 -10.47
N TYR A 9 40.19 -7.50 -11.09
CA TYR A 9 38.96 -7.08 -10.43
C TYR A 9 38.07 -8.31 -10.23
N SER A 10 37.76 -8.62 -8.98
CA SER A 10 36.72 -9.59 -8.64
C SER A 10 35.37 -8.99 -9.05
N MET A 11 34.73 -9.58 -10.06
CA MET A 11 33.33 -9.28 -10.34
C MET A 11 32.48 -9.94 -9.26
N THR A 12 31.95 -9.15 -8.33
CA THR A 12 30.90 -9.62 -7.43
C THR A 12 29.69 -9.98 -8.26
N GLN A 13 29.43 -11.29 -8.43
CA GLN A 13 28.14 -11.76 -8.92
C GLN A 13 27.09 -11.27 -7.93
N SER A 14 26.21 -10.39 -8.41
CA SER A 14 25.03 -9.96 -7.67
C SER A 14 24.14 -11.18 -7.46
N GLN A 15 24.18 -11.74 -6.25
CA GLN A 15 23.15 -12.68 -5.81
C GLN A 15 21.80 -11.93 -5.86
N PRO A 16 20.74 -12.54 -6.42
CA PRO A 16 19.42 -11.94 -6.36
C PRO A 16 19.05 -11.75 -4.89
N LYS A 17 18.83 -10.49 -4.49
CA LYS A 17 18.41 -10.16 -3.14
C LYS A 17 17.09 -10.89 -2.85
N PRO A 18 16.90 -11.48 -1.65
CA PRO A 18 15.64 -12.12 -1.26
C PRO A 18 14.42 -11.18 -1.21
N GLU A 19 14.64 -9.88 -1.41
CA GLU A 19 13.62 -8.83 -1.51
C GLU A 19 12.80 -8.98 -2.80
N GLY A 20 11.90 -9.97 -2.86
CA GLY A 20 11.03 -10.11 -4.04
C GLY A 20 10.04 -11.26 -4.05
N ASP A 21 10.22 -12.28 -3.20
CA ASP A 21 9.28 -13.41 -3.16
C ASP A 21 8.17 -13.18 -2.13
N ILE A 22 7.01 -12.69 -2.60
CA ILE A 22 5.82 -12.46 -1.79
C ILE A 22 5.30 -13.74 -1.11
N SER A 23 5.68 -14.93 -1.60
CA SER A 23 5.29 -16.19 -0.98
C SER A 23 5.99 -16.41 0.38
N SER A 24 7.14 -15.77 0.61
CA SER A 24 7.87 -15.85 1.89
C SER A 24 7.23 -15.02 3.01
N VAL A 25 6.47 -13.98 2.66
CA VAL A 25 5.82 -13.06 3.60
C VAL A 25 4.37 -13.43 3.83
N PHE A 26 3.70 -13.92 2.78
CA PHE A 26 2.29 -14.29 2.85
C PHE A 26 2.15 -15.82 2.86
N ALA A 27 1.94 -16.38 4.05
CA ALA A 27 1.67 -17.81 4.24
C ALA A 27 0.51 -18.33 3.37
N SER A 28 -0.42 -17.46 2.95
CA SER A 28 -1.51 -17.80 2.04
C SER A 28 -1.10 -18.01 0.58
N LEU A 29 0.10 -17.55 0.18
CA LEU A 29 0.61 -17.63 -1.20
C LEU A 29 1.67 -18.73 -1.38
N SER A 30 2.19 -19.31 -0.29
CA SER A 30 3.25 -20.32 -0.32
C SER A 30 2.77 -21.74 -0.60
N GLY A 31 1.46 -21.96 -0.78
CA GLY A 31 0.89 -23.29 -0.96
C GLY A 31 1.07 -24.22 0.25
N VAL A 32 1.60 -23.71 1.36
CA VAL A 32 1.69 -24.41 2.64
C VAL A 32 0.30 -24.34 3.27
N ASP A 33 -0.25 -25.51 3.57
CA ASP A 33 -1.52 -25.70 4.27
C ASP A 33 -1.77 -24.59 5.30
N ALA A 34 -2.96 -23.99 5.23
CA ALA A 34 -3.43 -22.96 6.15
C ALA A 34 -3.01 -23.37 7.57
N GLY A 35 -2.03 -22.65 8.10
CA GLY A 35 -1.22 -23.11 9.23
C GLY A 35 -2.03 -23.63 10.40
N LYS A 36 -1.37 -24.39 11.28
CA LYS A 36 -1.95 -24.93 12.52
C LYS A 36 -3.00 -23.96 13.11
N PRO A 37 -4.22 -24.43 13.42
CA PRO A 37 -5.26 -23.57 13.97
C PRO A 37 -4.73 -22.71 15.10
N LEU A 38 -5.08 -21.42 15.06
CA LEU A 38 -4.76 -20.51 16.15
C LEU A 38 -5.39 -21.00 17.45
N GLU A 39 -4.82 -20.57 18.58
CA GLU A 39 -5.32 -20.95 19.90
C GLU A 39 -6.83 -20.65 20.08
N PRO A 40 -7.59 -21.52 20.78
CA PRO A 40 -9.03 -21.35 20.96
C PRO A 40 -9.46 -20.00 21.54
N ARG A 41 -8.59 -19.28 22.24
CA ARG A 41 -8.87 -17.93 22.75
C ARG A 41 -9.30 -16.96 21.64
N PHE A 42 -8.86 -17.15 20.39
CA PHE A 42 -9.23 -16.27 19.29
C PHE A 42 -10.67 -16.49 18.81
N SER A 43 -11.19 -17.73 18.83
CA SER A 43 -12.60 -17.98 18.52
C SER A 43 -13.50 -17.49 19.65
N GLN A 44 -13.08 -17.68 20.91
CA GLN A 44 -13.76 -17.13 22.08
C GLN A 44 -13.83 -15.60 22.03
N LEU A 45 -12.71 -14.94 21.69
CA LEU A 45 -12.66 -13.48 21.53
C LEU A 45 -13.60 -13.00 20.43
N LYS A 46 -13.60 -13.64 19.26
CA LYS A 46 -14.55 -13.29 18.17
C LYS A 46 -16.01 -13.40 18.64
N ALA A 47 -16.35 -14.47 19.34
CA ALA A 47 -17.68 -14.66 19.90
C ALA A 47 -18.04 -13.62 20.98
N GLN A 48 -17.07 -13.20 21.79
CA GLN A 48 -17.27 -12.14 22.79
C GLN A 48 -17.52 -10.77 22.14
N ILE A 49 -16.77 -10.42 21.09
CA ILE A 49 -16.87 -9.12 20.40
C ILE A 49 -18.26 -8.91 19.79
N ILE A 50 -18.89 -9.96 19.25
CA ILE A 50 -20.16 -9.87 18.53
C ILE A 50 -21.39 -10.20 19.38
N ARG A 51 -21.20 -10.60 20.65
CA ARG A 51 -22.26 -11.14 21.50
C ARG A 51 -23.43 -10.17 21.64
N GLY A 52 -24.65 -10.63 21.35
CA GLY A 52 -25.86 -9.82 21.41
C GLY A 52 -26.04 -8.86 20.23
N HIS A 53 -25.11 -8.87 19.28
CA HIS A 53 -25.12 -8.05 18.07
C HIS A 53 -24.92 -8.87 16.79
N GLU A 54 -25.12 -10.19 16.86
CA GLU A 54 -24.77 -11.13 15.79
C GLU A 54 -25.47 -10.79 14.47
N GLN A 55 -26.78 -10.48 14.54
CA GLN A 55 -27.54 -10.12 13.36
C GLN A 55 -27.15 -8.74 12.83
N GLN A 56 -26.93 -7.75 13.71
CA GLN A 56 -26.54 -6.40 13.31
C GLN A 56 -25.17 -6.38 12.62
N VAL A 57 -24.21 -7.19 13.11
CA VAL A 57 -22.89 -7.35 12.50
C VAL A 57 -23.00 -8.05 11.15
N LYS A 58 -23.84 -9.08 11.04
CA LYS A 58 -24.09 -9.75 9.76
C LYS A 58 -24.71 -8.80 8.73
N ASP A 59 -25.70 -8.01 9.14
CA ASP A 59 -26.36 -7.07 8.23
C ASP A 59 -25.44 -5.90 7.86
N SER A 60 -24.62 -5.41 8.79
CA SER A 60 -23.63 -4.36 8.48
C SER A 60 -22.55 -4.86 7.54
N TRP A 61 -22.16 -6.13 7.63
CA TRP A 61 -21.25 -6.76 6.69
C TRP A 61 -21.81 -6.77 5.26
N TYR A 62 -23.08 -7.14 5.07
CA TYR A 62 -23.69 -7.09 3.74
C TYR A 62 -23.78 -5.66 3.19
N ARG A 63 -24.18 -4.69 4.03
CA ARG A 63 -24.16 -3.27 3.64
C ARG A 63 -22.76 -2.80 3.24
N LEU A 64 -21.72 -3.22 3.97
CA LEU A 64 -20.33 -2.91 3.64
C LEU A 64 -19.93 -3.50 2.29
N LEU A 65 -20.28 -4.76 2.02
CA LEU A 65 -19.98 -5.40 0.75
C LEU A 65 -20.64 -4.67 -0.43
N ASP A 66 -21.87 -4.20 -0.28
CA ASP A 66 -22.55 -3.45 -1.34
C ASP A 66 -21.97 -2.05 -1.56
N ALA A 67 -21.56 -1.36 -0.51
CA ALA A 67 -20.82 -0.10 -0.60
C ALA A 67 -19.46 -0.30 -1.30
N LEU A 68 -18.73 -1.36 -0.95
CA LEU A 68 -17.44 -1.68 -1.57
C LEU A 68 -17.58 -2.02 -3.05
N LYS A 69 -18.66 -2.69 -3.47
CA LYS A 69 -18.94 -2.92 -4.90
C LYS A 69 -19.10 -1.61 -5.66
N HIS A 70 -19.90 -0.68 -5.13
CA HIS A 70 -20.10 0.63 -5.76
C HIS A 70 -18.81 1.44 -5.86
N GLU A 71 -18.00 1.46 -4.80
CA GLU A 71 -16.71 2.16 -4.83
C GLU A 71 -15.72 1.49 -5.79
N ASN A 72 -15.67 0.16 -5.83
CA ASN A 72 -14.85 -0.56 -6.80
C ASN A 72 -15.23 -0.24 -8.24
N ASP A 73 -16.53 -0.16 -8.54
CA ASP A 73 -16.99 0.21 -9.88
C ASP A 73 -16.63 1.68 -10.18
N THR A 74 -16.79 2.59 -9.21
CA THR A 74 -16.33 3.98 -9.33
C THR A 74 -14.83 4.03 -9.67
N ILE A 75 -13.99 3.28 -8.96
CA ILE A 75 -12.53 3.21 -9.22
C ILE A 75 -12.24 2.58 -10.59
N ARG A 76 -13.00 1.56 -11.02
CA ARG A 76 -12.79 0.91 -12.33
C ARG A 76 -13.10 1.83 -13.50
N PHE A 77 -14.14 2.65 -13.39
CA PHE A 77 -14.56 3.56 -14.46
C PHE A 77 -13.86 4.91 -14.40
N SER A 78 -13.33 5.28 -13.24
CA SER A 78 -12.46 6.44 -13.11
C SER A 78 -11.08 6.08 -13.65
N ASP A 79 -10.57 6.87 -14.60
CA ASP A 79 -9.17 6.76 -15.04
C ASP A 79 -8.24 7.26 -13.90
N LYS A 80 -7.01 7.66 -14.24
CA LYS A 80 -5.98 8.20 -13.32
C LYS A 80 -6.42 9.36 -12.42
N SER A 81 -7.62 9.94 -12.60
CA SER A 81 -8.13 11.08 -11.84
C SER A 81 -8.83 10.72 -10.53
N ILE A 82 -8.92 9.43 -10.14
CA ILE A 82 -9.59 9.02 -8.89
C ILE A 82 -8.85 9.49 -7.62
N ILE A 83 -7.54 9.72 -7.72
CA ILE A 83 -6.75 10.26 -6.61
C ILE A 83 -6.82 11.79 -6.69
N PRO A 84 -7.32 12.47 -5.64
CA PRO A 84 -7.38 13.93 -5.62
C PRO A 84 -5.99 14.54 -5.76
N GLU A 85 -5.91 15.63 -6.50
CA GLU A 85 -4.65 16.28 -6.82
C GLU A 85 -4.73 17.77 -6.54
N VAL A 86 -3.70 18.30 -5.88
CA VAL A 86 -3.63 19.70 -5.46
C VAL A 86 -2.24 20.29 -5.72
N GLU A 87 -2.18 21.56 -6.10
CA GLU A 87 -0.92 22.30 -6.14
C GLU A 87 -0.50 22.69 -4.73
N PHE A 88 0.79 22.57 -4.40
CA PHE A 88 1.33 22.92 -3.09
C PHE A 88 0.95 24.34 -2.65
N ASN A 89 0.95 25.29 -3.58
CA ASN A 89 0.58 26.69 -3.33
C ASN A 89 -0.89 26.86 -2.90
N SER A 90 -1.75 25.90 -3.23
CA SER A 90 -3.19 25.91 -2.93
C SER A 90 -3.57 25.10 -1.69
N ILE A 91 -2.62 24.37 -1.08
CA ILE A 91 -2.91 23.39 -0.02
C ILE A 91 -3.56 23.98 1.23
N LYS A 92 -3.39 25.28 1.48
CA LYS A 92 -4.02 25.97 2.62
C LYS A 92 -5.46 26.39 2.36
N ASN A 93 -5.91 26.37 1.11
CA ASN A 93 -7.18 26.91 0.67
C ASN A 93 -7.99 25.87 -0.15
N LEU A 94 -8.17 24.68 0.43
CA LEU A 94 -8.94 23.61 -0.21
C LEU A 94 -10.44 23.82 -0.02
N SER A 95 -11.24 23.50 -1.04
CA SER A 95 -12.70 23.48 -0.91
C SER A 95 -13.15 22.36 0.02
N ALA A 96 -14.32 22.53 0.65
CA ALA A 96 -14.90 21.50 1.52
C ALA A 96 -15.13 20.18 0.77
N ASP A 97 -15.56 20.25 -0.49
CA ASP A 97 -15.79 19.08 -1.34
C ASP A 97 -14.51 18.30 -1.60
N LEU A 98 -13.41 19.01 -1.90
CA LEU A 98 -12.11 18.39 -2.11
C LEU A 98 -11.56 17.76 -0.83
N VAL A 99 -11.75 18.41 0.32
CA VAL A 99 -11.39 17.83 1.63
C VAL A 99 -12.19 16.55 1.91
N ASN A 100 -13.47 16.54 1.56
CA ASN A 100 -14.31 15.35 1.70
C ASN A 100 -13.85 14.24 0.74
N GLU A 101 -13.51 14.57 -0.50
CA GLU A 101 -12.99 13.59 -1.46
C GLU A 101 -11.66 13.01 -0.98
N ILE A 102 -10.74 13.82 -0.47
CA ILE A 102 -9.49 13.37 0.15
C ILE A 102 -9.77 12.41 1.31
N ARG A 103 -10.76 12.71 2.16
CA ARG A 103 -11.15 11.84 3.28
C ARG A 103 -11.74 10.52 2.79
N ASN A 104 -12.55 10.56 1.73
CA ASN A 104 -13.19 9.37 1.15
C ASN A 104 -12.14 8.46 0.48
N ARG A 105 -11.18 9.04 -0.25
CA ARG A 105 -10.11 8.29 -0.94
C ARG A 105 -8.98 7.88 -0.01
N GLY A 106 -8.79 8.59 1.11
CA GLY A 106 -7.74 8.34 2.10
C GLY A 106 -6.33 8.75 1.65
N THR A 107 -6.21 9.41 0.49
CA THR A 107 -4.93 9.81 -0.10
C THR A 107 -5.10 11.02 -1.05
N MET A 108 -4.00 11.69 -1.39
CA MET A 108 -3.94 12.75 -2.40
C MET A 108 -2.54 12.86 -3.02
N ILE A 109 -2.45 13.49 -4.19
CA ILE A 109 -1.20 13.93 -4.82
C ILE A 109 -1.03 15.43 -4.58
N VAL A 110 0.11 15.84 -4.01
CA VAL A 110 0.49 17.25 -3.92
C VAL A 110 1.55 17.55 -4.98
N ARG A 111 1.19 18.36 -5.98
CA ARG A 111 2.08 18.79 -7.07
C ARG A 111 2.89 20.01 -6.67
N GLY A 112 4.07 20.15 -7.27
CA GLY A 112 4.90 21.35 -7.12
C GLY A 112 5.45 21.59 -5.71
N VAL A 113 5.60 20.54 -4.89
CA VAL A 113 6.19 20.67 -3.53
C VAL A 113 7.65 21.13 -3.62
N LEU A 114 8.37 20.63 -4.62
CA LEU A 114 9.77 20.97 -4.88
C LEU A 114 9.95 21.22 -6.38
N PRO A 115 10.80 22.18 -6.80
CA PRO A 115 11.19 22.32 -8.19
C PRO A 115 11.84 21.03 -8.71
N GLU A 116 11.53 20.67 -9.96
CA GLU A 116 11.99 19.42 -10.57
C GLU A 116 13.52 19.27 -10.54
N ASN A 117 14.26 20.34 -10.85
CA ASN A 117 15.72 20.33 -10.83
C ASN A 117 16.30 20.01 -9.45
N GLU A 118 15.66 20.48 -8.38
CA GLU A 118 16.09 20.22 -7.02
C GLU A 118 15.76 18.78 -6.61
N ALA A 119 14.57 18.28 -6.99
CA ALA A 119 14.19 16.88 -6.80
C ALA A 119 15.15 15.91 -7.52
N LEU A 120 15.55 16.24 -8.75
CA LEU A 120 16.51 15.46 -9.53
C LEU A 120 17.90 15.43 -8.87
N LYS A 121 18.35 16.58 -8.34
CA LYS A 121 19.62 16.65 -7.62
C LYS A 121 19.64 15.74 -6.39
N LEU A 122 18.59 15.76 -5.58
CA LEU A 122 18.47 14.91 -4.38
C LEU A 122 18.56 13.40 -4.71
N LYS A 123 17.99 12.99 -5.85
CA LYS A 123 18.08 11.60 -6.31
C LYS A 123 19.52 11.18 -6.69
N LEU A 124 20.31 12.11 -7.22
CA LEU A 124 21.71 11.86 -7.60
C LEU A 124 22.65 11.83 -6.40
N ASP A 125 22.30 12.57 -5.34
CA ASP A 125 23.09 12.68 -4.11
C ASP A 125 22.85 11.52 -3.11
N ALA A 126 21.90 10.61 -3.40
CA ALA A 126 21.51 9.46 -2.57
C ALA A 126 22.16 8.14 -3.04
#